data_AF-A0A379Y455-F1
#
_entry.id   AF-A0A379Y455-F1
#
_cell.length_a   1.000
_cell.length_b   1.000
_cell.length_c   1.000
_cell.angle_alpha   90.00
_cell.angle_beta   90.00
_cell.angle_gamma   90.00
#
_symmetry.space_group_name_H-M   'P 1'
#
loop_
_entity.id
_entity.type
_entity.pdbx_description
1 polymer ?
#
loop_
_entity_poly.entity_id
_entity_poly.type
_entity_poly.pdbx_seq_one_letter_code
_entity_poly.pdbx_strand_id
1 'polypeptide(L)'
;MSAQFVSQTVRTATGHWPVILPALGIALQPSGKPQPCPTCGGKDRFRFDNQDGRGTWFCNQCGAGDGLNLVEKACHCLPGPPLNRWLP
;
A
#
# COMPACT_ATOMS: atom_id res chain seq x y z
N MET A 1 -4.09 -0.64 -26.83
CA MET A 1 -3.01 -1.56 -26.38
C MET A 1 -2.66 -1.28 -24.90
N SER A 2 -3.52 -1.57 -23.92
CA SER A 2 -3.26 -1.02 -22.56
C SER A 2 -3.62 -1.89 -21.34
N ALA A 3 -4.27 -3.05 -21.50
CA ALA A 3 -4.63 -3.89 -20.33
C ALA A 3 -3.51 -4.86 -19.89
N GLN A 4 -2.56 -5.19 -20.78
CA GLN A 4 -1.58 -6.25 -20.50
C GLN A 4 -0.41 -5.79 -19.63
N PHE A 5 -0.02 -4.51 -19.70
CA PHE A 5 1.14 -4.01 -18.96
C PHE A 5 0.88 -4.01 -17.45
N VAL A 6 -0.26 -3.46 -17.02
CA VAL A 6 -0.64 -3.39 -15.60
C VAL A 6 -0.71 -4.79 -14.98
N SER A 7 -1.40 -5.73 -15.65
CA SER A 7 -1.50 -7.10 -15.14
C SER A 7 -0.15 -7.81 -15.04
N GLN A 8 0.78 -7.59 -15.99
CA GLN A 8 2.13 -8.14 -15.91
C GLN A 8 2.93 -7.52 -14.77
N THR A 9 2.87 -6.20 -14.60
CA THR A 9 3.53 -5.50 -13.48
C THR A 9 3.03 -5.98 -12.13
N VAL A 10 1.72 -6.20 -11.96
CA VAL A 10 1.14 -6.74 -10.71
C VAL A 10 1.64 -8.16 -10.43
N ARG A 11 1.73 -8.99 -11.47
CA ARG A 11 2.26 -10.36 -11.34
C ARG A 11 3.73 -10.34 -10.93
N THR A 12 4.55 -9.47 -11.53
CA THR A 12 5.97 -9.32 -11.14
C THR A 12 6.12 -8.72 -9.75
N ALA A 13 5.21 -7.86 -9.32
CA ALA A 13 5.19 -7.28 -7.98
C ALA A 13 4.76 -8.28 -6.89
N THR A 14 4.17 -9.42 -7.27
CA THR A 14 3.76 -10.47 -6.33
C THR A 14 5.01 -11.03 -5.63
N GLY A 15 4.99 -11.07 -4.30
CA GLY A 15 6.12 -11.39 -3.44
C GLY A 15 6.96 -10.17 -3.02
N HIS A 16 6.85 -9.05 -3.74
CA HIS A 16 7.67 -7.85 -3.53
C HIS A 16 6.91 -6.67 -2.93
N TRP A 17 5.59 -6.78 -2.72
CA TRP A 17 4.76 -5.74 -2.10
C TRP A 17 5.27 -5.18 -0.76
N PRO A 18 5.85 -5.98 0.16
CA PRO A 18 6.43 -5.44 1.39
C PRO A 18 7.59 -4.43 1.16
N VAL A 19 8.24 -4.48 0.00
CA VAL A 19 9.32 -3.55 -0.39
C VAL A 19 8.77 -2.41 -1.23
N ILE A 20 7.87 -2.71 -2.17
CA ILE A 20 7.27 -1.74 -3.09
C ILE A 20 6.44 -0.70 -2.33
N LEU A 21 5.59 -1.12 -1.39
CA LEU A 21 4.68 -0.22 -0.68
C LEU A 21 5.42 0.83 0.16
N PRO A 22 6.43 0.49 0.99
CA PRO A 22 7.26 1.49 1.66
C PRO A 22 8.03 2.40 0.71
N ALA A 23 8.52 1.89 -0.43
CA ALA A 23 9.18 2.71 -1.45
C ALA A 23 8.25 3.76 -2.07
N LEU A 24 6.95 3.47 -2.12
CA LEU A 24 5.90 4.40 -2.54
C LEU A 24 5.45 5.35 -1.40
N GLY A 25 6.08 5.30 -0.22
CA GLY A 25 5.72 6.11 0.95
C GLY A 25 4.61 5.50 1.82
N ILE A 26 4.16 4.29 1.52
CA ILE A 26 3.17 3.57 2.32
C ILE A 26 3.93 2.75 3.36
N ALA A 27 4.11 3.32 4.55
CA ALA A 27 4.80 2.65 5.64
C ALA A 27 3.99 1.45 6.13
N LEU A 28 4.48 0.24 5.82
CA LEU A 28 3.93 -1.01 6.34
C LEU A 28 4.59 -1.36 7.66
N GLN A 29 3.80 -1.55 8.71
CA GLN A 29 4.30 -2.16 9.93
C GLN A 29 4.28 -3.69 9.85
N PRO A 30 5.21 -4.38 10.56
CA PRO A 30 5.21 -5.82 10.67
C PRO A 30 3.86 -6.37 11.11
N SER A 31 3.48 -7.51 10.51
CA SER A 31 2.17 -8.15 10.61
C SER A 31 1.65 -8.21 12.05
N GLY A 32 0.42 -7.72 12.25
CA GLY A 32 -0.31 -7.80 13.52
C GLY A 32 -0.48 -6.47 14.26
N LYS A 33 0.29 -5.42 13.91
CA LYS A 33 0.12 -4.11 14.54
C LYS A 33 -0.96 -3.25 13.86
N PRO A 34 -1.88 -2.66 14.63
CA PRO A 34 -2.80 -1.66 14.11
C PRO A 34 -2.01 -0.45 13.59
N GLN A 35 -2.32 0.01 12.37
CA GLN A 35 -1.62 1.14 11.75
C GLN A 35 -2.59 2.11 11.05
N PRO A 36 -2.19 3.37 10.83
CA PRO A 36 -2.98 4.34 10.09
C PRO A 36 -3.28 3.86 8.66
N CYS A 37 -4.51 4.04 8.19
CA CYS A 37 -4.83 3.74 6.80
C CYS A 37 -4.27 4.84 5.88
N PRO A 38 -3.48 4.51 4.84
CA PRO A 38 -2.96 5.51 3.91
C PRO A 38 -4.07 6.14 3.04
N THR A 39 -5.20 5.47 2.87
CA THR A 39 -6.31 5.93 2.02
C THR A 39 -7.28 6.86 2.76
N CYS A 40 -7.78 6.45 3.93
CA CYS A 40 -8.79 7.21 4.68
C CYS A 40 -8.28 7.84 5.98
N GLY A 41 -7.00 7.65 6.32
CA GLY A 41 -6.46 8.03 7.61
C GLY A 41 -6.92 7.12 8.76
N GLY A 42 -6.52 7.48 9.98
CA GLY A 42 -6.81 6.72 11.22
C GLY A 42 -5.56 6.44 12.04
N LYS A 43 -5.68 5.65 13.12
CA LYS A 43 -4.52 5.23 13.95
C LYS A 43 -4.24 3.72 13.89
N ASP A 44 -5.26 2.90 13.67
CA ASP A 44 -5.22 1.47 14.01
C ASP A 44 -6.06 0.55 13.08
N ARG A 45 -6.67 1.11 12.03
CA ARG A 45 -7.71 0.41 11.25
C ARG A 45 -7.20 -0.34 10.02
N PHE A 46 -5.93 -0.15 9.64
CA PHE A 46 -5.33 -0.81 8.48
C PHE A 46 -4.51 -2.02 8.91
N ARG A 47 -4.60 -3.09 8.11
CA ARG A 47 -3.89 -4.34 8.30
C ARG A 47 -3.32 -4.79 6.96
N PHE A 48 -2.04 -5.10 6.95
CA PHE A 48 -1.38 -5.72 5.82
C PHE A 48 -1.21 -7.21 6.12
N ASP A 49 -1.90 -8.06 5.37
CA ASP A 49 -1.90 -9.51 5.55
C ASP A 49 -1.04 -10.23 4.51
N ASN A 50 -0.76 -9.59 3.37
CA ASN A 50 0.12 -10.09 2.31
C ASN A 50 -0.15 -11.56 1.94
N GLN A 51 -1.41 -11.96 1.91
CA GLN A 51 -1.83 -13.32 1.60
C GLN A 51 -1.32 -13.72 0.21
N ASP A 52 -0.73 -14.90 0.12
CA ASP A 52 -0.08 -15.46 -1.08
C ASP A 52 0.99 -14.54 -1.71
N GLY A 53 1.56 -13.61 -0.93
CA GLY A 53 2.51 -12.63 -1.45
C GLY A 53 1.87 -11.60 -2.40
N ARG A 54 0.54 -11.52 -2.49
CA ARG A 54 -0.16 -10.58 -3.40
C ARG A 54 -0.25 -9.15 -2.87
N GLY A 55 0.33 -8.87 -1.70
CA GLY A 55 0.26 -7.56 -1.07
C GLY A 55 -1.16 -7.21 -0.64
N THR A 56 -1.95 -8.22 -0.29
CA THR A 56 -3.31 -7.97 0.19
C THR A 56 -3.30 -7.15 1.47
N TRP A 57 -4.40 -6.44 1.66
CA TRP A 57 -4.60 -5.57 2.79
C TRP A 57 -6.08 -5.50 3.12
N PHE A 58 -6.34 -5.08 4.34
CA PHE A 58 -7.68 -4.90 4.86
C PHE A 58 -7.77 -3.63 5.69
N CYS A 59 -8.84 -2.88 5.49
CA CYS A 59 -9.23 -1.76 6.32
C CYS A 59 -10.71 -1.87 6.71
N ASN A 60 -11.00 -1.66 7.99
CA ASN A 60 -12.37 -1.68 8.50
C ASN A 60 -13.33 -0.66 7.84
N GLN A 61 -12.79 0.40 7.22
CA GLN A 61 -13.60 1.47 6.60
C GLN A 61 -13.49 1.49 5.07
N CYS A 62 -12.30 1.21 4.51
CA CYS A 62 -12.11 1.22 3.06
C CYS A 62 -12.43 -0.12 2.39
N GLY A 63 -12.54 -1.21 3.17
CA GLY A 63 -12.66 -2.57 2.66
C GLY A 63 -11.32 -3.28 2.51
N ALA A 64 -11.30 -4.32 1.69
CA ALA A 64 -10.13 -5.15 1.41
C ALA A 64 -9.72 -5.03 -0.06
N GLY A 65 -8.45 -5.31 -0.36
CA GLY A 65 -7.96 -5.39 -1.72
C GLY A 65 -6.53 -5.93 -1.79
N ASP A 66 -5.99 -5.92 -3.00
CA ASP A 66 -4.64 -6.32 -3.35
C ASP A 66 -3.68 -5.12 -3.41
N GLY A 67 -2.38 -5.39 -3.54
CA GLY A 67 -1.34 -4.36 -3.42
C GLY A 67 -1.50 -3.22 -4.42
N LEU A 68 -1.93 -3.50 -5.65
CA LEU A 68 -2.18 -2.46 -6.65
C LEU A 68 -3.39 -1.60 -6.27
N ASN A 69 -4.46 -2.23 -5.77
CA ASN A 69 -5.65 -1.52 -5.32
C ASN A 69 -5.32 -0.57 -4.16
N LEU A 70 -4.40 -0.98 -3.27
CA LEU A 70 -3.89 -0.10 -2.21
C LEU A 70 -3.19 1.12 -2.80
N VAL A 71 -2.28 0.90 -3.76
CA VAL A 71 -1.51 1.98 -4.40
C VAL A 71 -2.43 2.94 -5.12
N GLU A 72 -3.40 2.46 -5.90
CA GLU A 72 -4.37 3.30 -6.59
C GLU A 72 -5.18 4.18 -5.62
N LYS A 73 -5.59 3.60 -4.48
CA LYS A 73 -6.35 4.30 -3.44
C LYS A 73 -5.49 5.28 -2.63
N ALA A 74 -4.25 4.92 -2.31
CA ALA A 74 -3.33 5.75 -1.55
C ALA A 74 -2.75 6.89 -2.42
N CYS A 75 -2.44 6.63 -3.69
CA CYS A 75 -1.89 7.62 -4.62
C CYS A 75 -2.91 8.65 -5.10
N HIS A 76 -4.22 8.45 -4.88
CA HIS A 76 -5.21 9.50 -5.18
C HIS A 76 -5.02 10.76 -4.32
N CYS A 77 -4.24 10.68 -3.25
CA CYS A 77 -3.95 11.79 -2.34
C CYS A 77 -2.47 11.75 -1.89
N LEU A 78 -1.49 11.91 -2.78
CA LEU A 78 -0.15 12.32 -2.31
C LEU A 78 -0.13 13.85 -2.14
N PRO A 79 -0.33 14.43 -0.94
CA PRO A 79 0.60 15.45 -0.52
C PRO A 79 1.93 14.71 -0.37
N GLY A 80 3.00 15.20 -1.00
CA GLY A 80 4.32 14.61 -0.86
C GLY A 80 4.69 14.40 0.62
N PRO A 81 5.70 13.56 0.91
CA PRO A 81 6.25 13.48 2.26
C PRO A 81 6.51 14.91 2.77
N PRO A 82 6.22 15.21 4.05
CA PRO A 82 6.46 16.55 4.58
C PRO A 82 7.94 16.86 4.31
N LEU A 83 8.20 17.96 3.59
CA LEU A 83 9.50 18.33 2.97
C LEU A 83 10.70 18.32 3.95
N ASN A 84 10.40 18.27 5.24
CA ASN A 84 11.28 18.18 6.39
C ASN A 84 11.81 16.76 6.69
N ARG A 85 11.48 15.73 5.89
CA ARG A 85 12.12 14.40 6.00
C ARG A 85 13.42 14.25 5.19
N TRP A 86 13.76 15.24 4.37
CA TRP A 86 14.95 15.26 3.51
C TRP A 86 15.82 16.51 3.69
N LEU A 87 15.79 17.13 4.88
CA LEU A 87 16.81 18.11 5.27
C LEU A 87 17.90 17.38 6.07
N PRO A 88 19.20 17.55 5.75
CA PRO A 88 20.28 17.19 6.67
C PRO A 88 20.23 18.03 7.96
#